data_AF-A0A935VCL9-F1
#
_entry.id   AF-A0A935VCL9-F1
#
_cell.length_a   1.000
_cell.length_b   1.000
_cell.length_c   1.000
_cell.angle_alpha   90.00
_cell.angle_beta   90.00
_cell.angle_gamma   90.00
#
_symmetry.space_group_name_H-M   'P 1'
#
loop_
_entity.id
_entity.type
_entity.pdbx_description
1 polymer ?
#
loop_
_entity_poly.entity_id
_entity_poly.type
_entity_poly.pdbx_seq_one_letter_code
_entity_poly.pdbx_strand_id
1 'polypeptide(L)'
;MEQDDRGKFDSVYTAKVKAGKRRTYFFDVRRTKGDDYYVTLTESTKKFNSDGYERHKIFLYKEDFNRFLSQLQETIDHVKKDLMPDFDYEQFEKRQAEWEASLEDDGPREKKEDDLDW
;
A
#
# COMPACT_ATOMS: atom_id res chain seq x y z
N MET A 1 2.63 -16.57 -19.49
CA MET A 1 3.16 -16.77 -18.12
C MET A 1 2.72 -15.55 -17.34
N GLU A 2 1.93 -15.57 -16.28
CA GLU A 2 1.22 -16.58 -15.50
C GLU A 2 -0.11 -15.93 -15.05
N GLN A 3 -1.06 -16.77 -14.68
CA GLN A 3 -2.40 -16.46 -14.20
C GLN A 3 -2.44 -15.31 -13.17
N ASP A 4 -3.06 -14.17 -13.49
CA ASP A 4 -3.41 -13.16 -12.46
C ASP A 4 -4.90 -12.73 -12.52
N ASP A 5 -5.76 -13.55 -13.15
CA ASP A 5 -7.18 -13.22 -13.40
C ASP A 5 -8.21 -14.29 -12.96
N ARG A 6 -7.80 -15.32 -12.21
CA ARG A 6 -8.70 -16.41 -11.75
C ARG A 6 -9.12 -16.32 -10.28
N GLY A 7 -9.03 -15.15 -9.65
CA GLY A 7 -9.21 -15.04 -8.20
C GLY A 7 -9.68 -13.68 -7.68
N LYS A 8 -10.70 -13.08 -8.32
CA LYS A 8 -11.59 -12.11 -7.65
C LYS A 8 -12.42 -12.76 -6.51
N PHE A 9 -12.16 -14.03 -6.21
CA PHE A 9 -12.59 -14.83 -5.07
C PHE A 9 -11.38 -14.85 -4.10
N ASP A 10 -11.35 -14.27 -2.91
CA ASP A 10 -12.34 -14.33 -1.82
C ASP A 10 -11.94 -13.29 -0.74
N SER A 11 -11.54 -12.08 -1.15
CA SER A 11 -11.33 -10.99 -0.18
C SER A 11 -12.69 -10.39 0.18
N VAL A 12 -13.01 -10.45 1.46
CA VAL A 12 -14.26 -9.92 2.02
C VAL A 12 -14.19 -8.40 2.16
N TYR A 13 -12.97 -7.87 2.27
CA TYR A 13 -12.68 -6.45 2.31
C TYR A 13 -11.30 -6.20 1.71
N THR A 14 -11.16 -5.08 1.01
CA THR A 14 -9.87 -4.60 0.48
C THR A 14 -9.78 -3.10 0.70
N ALA A 15 -8.72 -2.66 1.37
CA ALA A 15 -8.28 -1.28 1.38
C ALA A 15 -6.94 -1.17 0.64
N LYS A 16 -6.67 -0.02 0.03
CA LYS A 16 -5.40 0.24 -0.65
C LYS A 16 -4.89 1.64 -0.32
N VAL A 17 -3.58 1.78 -0.21
CA VAL A 17 -2.89 3.05 -0.01
C VAL A 17 -1.87 3.19 -1.13
N LYS A 18 -2.05 4.15 -2.03
CA LYS A 18 -1.01 4.50 -3.00
C LYS A 18 0.07 5.30 -2.26
N ALA A 19 1.33 5.02 -2.55
CA ALA A 19 2.46 5.73 -1.97
C ALA A 19 3.36 6.20 -3.11
N GLY A 20 3.12 7.43 -3.56
CA GLY A 20 3.74 8.00 -4.74
C GLY A 20 3.41 7.25 -6.03
N LYS A 21 4.24 7.45 -7.08
CA LYS A 21 3.97 6.92 -8.43
C LYS A 21 4.18 5.40 -8.56
N ARG A 22 4.91 4.77 -7.63
CA ARG A 22 5.52 3.45 -7.86
C ARG A 22 5.22 2.40 -6.81
N ARG A 23 4.67 2.77 -5.67
CA ARG A 23 4.35 1.85 -4.59
C ARG A 23 2.87 1.88 -4.29
N THR A 24 2.29 0.72 -4.00
CA THR A 24 0.92 0.60 -3.52
C THR A 24 0.85 -0.48 -2.47
N TYR A 25 0.28 -0.15 -1.32
CA TYR A 25 -0.01 -1.09 -0.25
C TYR A 25 -1.45 -1.58 -0.39
N PHE A 26 -1.67 -2.88 -0.23
CA PHE A 26 -2.98 -3.51 -0.23
C PHE A 26 -3.20 -4.20 1.11
N PHE A 27 -4.39 -4.01 1.68
CA PHE A 27 -4.85 -4.56 2.94
C PHE A 27 -6.10 -5.38 2.64
N ASP A 28 -5.93 -6.69 2.45
CA ASP A 28 -7.04 -7.60 2.15
C ASP A 28 -7.46 -8.38 3.40
N VAL A 29 -8.75 -8.46 3.68
CA VAL A 29 -9.33 -9.45 4.60
C VAL A 29 -9.81 -10.63 3.78
N ARG A 30 -9.35 -11.83 4.09
CA ARG A 30 -9.68 -13.06 3.36
C ARG A 30 -10.26 -14.09 4.30
N ARG A 31 -11.16 -14.94 3.78
CA ARG A 31 -11.74 -16.07 4.51
C ARG A 31 -10.89 -17.32 4.30
N THR A 32 -10.78 -18.15 5.33
CA THR A 32 -10.20 -19.49 5.26
C THR A 32 -11.28 -20.51 4.93
N LYS A 33 -10.88 -21.75 4.60
CA LYS A 33 -11.83 -22.87 4.41
C LYS A 33 -12.61 -23.24 5.69
N GLY A 34 -12.09 -22.86 6.86
CA GLY A 34 -12.72 -23.10 8.16
C GLY A 34 -13.62 -21.95 8.62
N ASP A 35 -14.03 -21.08 7.70
CA ASP A 35 -14.87 -19.90 7.95
C ASP A 35 -14.26 -18.81 8.85
N ASP A 36 -12.97 -18.91 9.16
CA ASP A 36 -12.18 -17.88 9.85
C ASP A 36 -11.64 -16.80 8.92
N TYR A 37 -11.16 -15.67 9.47
CA TYR A 37 -10.61 -14.55 8.71
C TYR A 37 -9.13 -14.29 9.02
N TYR A 38 -8.38 -13.86 8.02
CA TYR A 38 -7.00 -13.40 8.13
C TYR A 38 -6.74 -12.18 7.23
N VAL A 39 -5.71 -11.42 7.56
CA VAL A 39 -5.32 -10.22 6.80
C VAL A 39 -4.11 -10.53 5.93
N THR A 40 -4.12 -10.02 4.71
CA THR A 40 -2.96 -10.01 3.82
C THR A 40 -2.51 -8.57 3.60
N LEU A 41 -1.29 -8.25 3.99
CA LEU A 41 -0.64 -6.97 3.70
C LEU A 41 0.28 -7.17 2.49
N THR A 42 0.03 -6.48 1.39
CA THR A 42 0.85 -6.58 0.19
C THR A 42 1.46 -5.23 -0.17
N GLU A 43 2.77 -5.13 -0.21
CA GLU A 43 3.46 -4.02 -0.89
C GLU A 43 3.69 -4.41 -2.34
N SER A 44 3.15 -3.63 -3.29
CA SER A 44 3.49 -3.73 -4.70
C SER A 44 4.35 -2.55 -5.13
N THR A 45 5.55 -2.84 -5.62
CA THR A 45 6.50 -1.82 -6.10
C THR A 45 6.78 -2.03 -7.58
N LYS A 46 6.58 -0.99 -8.40
CA LYS A 46 6.92 -1.01 -9.83
C LYS A 46 8.44 -1.02 -9.98
N LYS A 47 8.99 -1.93 -10.79
CA LYS A 47 10.44 -2.03 -11.04
C LYS A 47 10.96 -0.88 -11.90
N PHE A 48 12.24 -0.49 -11.71
CA PHE A 48 12.84 0.69 -12.37
C PHE A 48 13.10 0.43 -13.86
N ASN A 49 13.66 -0.74 -14.18
CA ASN A 49 14.21 -1.03 -15.50
C ASN A 49 13.51 -2.22 -16.18
N SER A 50 12.30 -2.57 -15.75
CA SER A 50 11.55 -3.68 -16.33
C SER A 50 10.06 -3.43 -16.24
N ASP A 51 9.32 -3.84 -17.25
CA ASP A 51 7.86 -3.96 -17.15
C ASP A 51 7.52 -5.05 -16.14
N GLY A 52 7.14 -4.64 -14.93
CA GLY A 52 6.74 -5.56 -13.88
C GLY A 52 6.62 -4.92 -12.51
N TYR A 53 5.92 -5.63 -11.64
CA TYR A 53 5.74 -5.29 -10.24
C TYR A 53 6.41 -6.35 -9.37
N GLU A 54 7.11 -5.90 -8.34
CA GLU A 54 7.53 -6.74 -7.23
C GLU A 54 6.44 -6.68 -6.15
N ARG A 55 6.09 -7.83 -5.57
CA ARG A 55 5.06 -7.93 -4.53
C ARG A 55 5.65 -8.60 -3.30
N HIS A 56 5.72 -7.87 -2.19
CA HIS A 56 6.02 -8.43 -0.87
C HIS A 56 4.71 -8.64 -0.12
N LYS A 57 4.51 -9.84 0.43
CA LYS A 57 3.24 -10.22 1.04
C LYS A 57 3.46 -10.77 2.45
N ILE A 58 2.68 -10.26 3.39
CA ILE A 58 2.63 -10.72 4.78
C ILE A 58 1.23 -11.26 5.03
N PHE A 59 1.16 -12.44 5.66
CA PHE A 59 -0.09 -13.03 6.14
C PHE A 59 -0.15 -12.84 7.65
N LEU A 60 -1.26 -12.28 8.14
CA LEU A 60 -1.48 -12.03 9.55
C LEU A 60 -2.77 -12.73 9.98
N TYR A 61 -2.67 -13.59 11.00
CA TYR A 61 -3.78 -14.37 11.52
C TYR A 61 -4.34 -13.75 12.82
N LYS A 62 -5.60 -14.08 13.14
CA LYS A 62 -6.39 -13.44 14.21
C LYS A 62 -5.74 -13.48 15.58
N GLU A 63 -5.00 -14.55 15.87
CA GLU A 63 -4.26 -14.77 17.12
C GLU A 63 -3.17 -13.71 17.36
N ASP A 64 -2.64 -13.10 16.30
CA ASP A 64 -1.51 -12.16 16.37
C ASP A 64 -1.93 -10.68 16.20
N PHE A 65 -3.18 -10.39 15.86
CA PHE A 65 -3.64 -9.03 15.51
C PHE A 65 -3.24 -7.98 16.54
N ASN A 66 -3.53 -8.24 17.82
CA ASN A 66 -3.27 -7.27 18.88
C ASN A 66 -1.77 -7.06 19.11
N ARG A 67 -0.99 -8.14 19.10
CA ARG A 67 0.47 -8.07 19.33
C ARG A 67 1.17 -7.37 18.18
N PHE A 68 0.79 -7.72 16.95
CA PHE A 68 1.34 -7.10 15.74
C PHE A 68 0.98 -5.62 15.66
N LEU A 69 -0.31 -5.26 15.87
CA LEU A 69 -0.75 -3.87 15.82
C LEU A 69 -0.07 -3.01 16.88
N SER A 70 0.04 -3.51 18.12
CA SER A 70 0.72 -2.80 19.21
C SER A 70 2.18 -2.52 18.86
N GLN A 71 2.92 -3.52 18.39
CA GLN A 71 4.34 -3.37 18.06
C GLN A 71 4.55 -2.47 16.84
N LEU A 72 3.67 -2.56 15.83
CA LEU A 72 3.70 -1.69 14.67
C LEU A 72 3.48 -0.23 15.08
N GLN A 73 2.46 0.04 15.90
CA GLN A 73 2.15 1.39 16.38
C GLN A 73 3.28 1.95 17.24
N GLU A 74 3.79 1.18 18.19
CA GLU A 74 4.90 1.58 19.06
C GLU A 74 6.16 1.94 18.26
N THR A 75 6.50 1.12 17.26
CA THR A 75 7.66 1.37 16.39
C THR A 75 7.48 2.66 15.57
N ILE A 76 6.29 2.88 15.00
CA ILE A 76 5.99 4.10 14.24
C ILE A 76 6.03 5.33 15.17
N ASP A 77 5.46 5.22 16.36
CA ASP A 77 5.45 6.30 17.34
C ASP A 77 6.86 6.67 17.80
N HIS A 78 7.73 5.69 18.02
CA HIS A 78 9.13 5.91 18.37
C HIS A 78 9.85 6.72 17.30
N VAL A 79 9.64 6.39 16.01
CA VAL A 79 10.19 7.18 14.90
C VAL A 79 9.66 8.61 14.92
N LYS A 80 8.34 8.77 15.03
CA LYS A 80 7.69 10.09 14.95
C LYS A 80 7.99 10.99 16.14
N LYS A 81 8.14 10.45 17.34
CA LYS A 81 8.26 11.23 18.59
C LYS A 81 9.69 11.39 19.05
N ASP A 82 10.51 10.35 18.90
CA ASP A 82 11.84 10.31 19.48
C ASP A 82 12.95 10.51 18.45
N LEU A 83 12.81 9.94 17.25
CA LEU A 83 13.87 10.00 16.23
C LEU A 83 13.72 11.18 15.26
N MET A 84 12.49 11.54 14.91
CA MET A 84 12.18 12.58 13.92
C MET A 84 10.97 13.46 14.34
N PRO A 85 11.01 14.09 15.53
CA PRO A 85 9.89 14.88 16.04
C PRO A 85 9.53 16.12 15.20
N ASP A 86 10.53 16.74 14.57
CA ASP A 86 10.35 17.99 13.82
C ASP A 86 9.96 17.75 12.34
N PHE A 87 9.81 16.49 11.93
CA PHE A 87 9.49 16.16 10.55
C PHE A 87 7.99 16.31 10.27
N ASP A 88 7.64 17.09 9.24
CA ASP A 88 6.24 17.27 8.83
C ASP A 88 5.74 16.05 8.03
N TYR A 89 5.20 15.07 8.75
CA TYR A 89 4.57 13.90 8.15
C TYR A 89 3.26 14.24 7.41
N GLU A 90 2.57 15.33 7.78
CA GLU A 90 1.32 15.75 7.13
C GLU A 90 1.57 16.29 5.72
N GLN A 91 2.77 16.81 5.45
CA GLN A 91 3.16 17.24 4.11
C GLN A 91 3.00 16.13 3.06
N PHE A 92 3.20 14.87 3.45
CA PHE A 92 3.05 13.73 2.53
C PHE A 92 1.58 13.39 2.26
N GLU A 93 0.72 13.51 3.27
CA GLU A 93 -0.72 13.34 3.10
C GLU A 93 -1.30 14.42 2.17
N LYS A 94 -0.87 15.68 2.36
CA LYS A 94 -1.26 16.81 1.49
C LYS A 94 -0.81 16.58 0.04
N ARG A 95 0.47 16.26 -0.19
CA ARG A 95 0.98 15.95 -1.54
C ARG A 95 0.27 14.79 -2.19
N GLN A 96 -0.10 13.77 -1.42
CA GLN A 96 -0.85 12.64 -1.94
C GLN A 96 -2.27 13.06 -2.35
N ALA A 97 -2.97 13.82 -1.50
CA ALA A 97 -4.31 14.32 -1.80
C ALA A 97 -4.31 15.23 -3.04
N GLU A 98 -3.31 16.11 -3.19
CA GLU A 98 -3.12 16.94 -4.38
C GLU A 98 -2.88 16.10 -5.63
N TRP A 99 -2.03 15.07 -5.54
CA TRP A 99 -1.79 14.16 -6.66
C TRP A 99 -3.05 13.37 -7.04
N GLU A 100 -3.79 12.85 -6.06
CA GLU A 100 -5.04 12.14 -6.30
C GLU A 100 -6.08 13.06 -6.98
N ALA A 101 -6.21 14.31 -6.53
CA ALA A 101 -7.07 15.31 -7.16
C ALA A 101 -6.64 15.64 -8.60
N SER A 102 -5.33 15.73 -8.86
CA SER A 102 -4.81 15.98 -10.21
C SER A 102 -5.11 14.86 -11.22
N LEU A 103 -5.29 13.63 -10.74
CA LEU A 103 -5.69 12.49 -11.58
C LEU A 103 -7.19 12.48 -11.92
N GLU A 104 -8.01 13.19 -11.16
CA GLU A 104 -9.47 13.27 -11.37
C GLU A 104 -9.86 14.36 -12.38
N ASP A 105 -9.04 15.41 -12.53
CA ASP A 105 -9.28 16.55 -13.44
C ASP A 105 -8.82 16.28 -14.89
N ASP A 106 -8.05 15.21 -15.12
CA ASP A 106 -7.45 14.93 -16.42
C ASP A 106 -8.26 13.92 -17.27
N GLY A 107 -8.93 14.46 -18.30
CA GLY A 107 -9.17 13.72 -19.54
C GLY A 107 -7.84 13.21 -20.16
N PRO A 108 -7.86 12.36 -21.20
CA PRO A 108 -6.69 11.59 -21.61
C PRO A 108 -5.50 12.49 -21.99
N ARG A 109 -4.48 12.59 -21.13
CA ARG A 109 -3.22 13.30 -21.41
C ARG A 109 -2.14 12.35 -21.94
N GLU A 110 -1.57 12.72 -23.09
CA GLU A 110 -0.33 12.14 -23.62
C GLU A 110 0.79 12.28 -22.59
N LYS A 111 1.49 11.17 -22.32
CA LYS A 111 2.66 11.13 -21.43
C LYS A 111 3.77 12.01 -22.00
N LYS A 112 4.18 13.05 -21.28
CA LYS A 112 5.49 13.70 -21.49
C LYS A 112 6.54 13.04 -20.61
N GLU A 113 7.72 12.79 -21.18
CA GLU A 113 8.85 12.08 -20.59
C GLU A 113 9.58 12.87 -19.48
N ASP A 114 9.23 14.14 -19.26
CA ASP A 114 9.93 15.04 -18.32
C ASP A 114 9.58 14.82 -16.83
N ASP A 115 8.69 13.86 -16.55
CA ASP A 115 8.17 13.56 -15.19
C ASP A 115 9.06 12.58 -14.39
N LEU A 116 10.27 12.32 -14.90
CA LEU A 116 11.32 11.44 -14.42
C LEU A 116 12.45 12.27 -13.77
N ASP A 117 12.23 12.84 -12.59
CA ASP A 117 13.34 12.99 -11.66
C ASP A 117 12.86 13.08 -10.20
N TRP A 118 13.53 12.30 -9.35
CA TRP A 118 13.44 12.14 -7.90
C TRP A 118 12.24 11.40 -7.27
#